data_AF-A0A0E3YWE7-F1
#
_entry.id   AF-A0A0E3YWE7-F1
#
_cell.length_a   1.000
_cell.length_b   1.000
_cell.length_c   1.000
_cell.angle_alpha   90.00
_cell.angle_beta   90.00
_cell.angle_gamma   90.00
#
_symmetry.space_group_name_H-M   'P 1'
#
loop_
_entity.id
_entity.type
_entity.pdbx_description
1 polymer ?
#
loop_
_entity_poly.entity_id
_entity_poly.type
_entity_poly.pdbx_seq_one_letter_code
_entity_poly.pdbx_strand_id
1 'polypeptide(L)'
;MTMHPAGPVIGAGVTLFFLWFSLRQRRRHRLLNDMPTSKAQGVFIGLVELKGTAESGAPLTSYLAGQACVHYTWQVQEHWRRTRIETYTDSKGNRRTRTVTETGWDTVASGGEQQVFYVRDETGEVLVRPDGAKIEPLPVFDQTVARGEGLYYQKGPDGSVTGSTGMRRFLEEAIPLHAMLYAVGTARERVDVVAPEMVKGEGGEFILSCRGEEAVTRGLALGSWFAWFGGLLAMPAGIYLAYGDQQRPESLPVLCALAAAMFCAVWAVCWLWMVHDSLVGLRERVRRGWSLIEVELKRRHDLLPAIIATLDGLSRHEAELQRVVAALRAQTEATKPGLPGPEFTGVAVELRAAVERYPDLKAQSGFMALHCELITTEQRIALARGYYNDIATNYATRLERVPDCWVARLRALTPEPLLIAAEFERAAVPVRLD
;
A
#
# COMPACT_ATOMS: atom_id res chain seq x y z
N MET A 1 9.60 -46.00 30.17
CA MET A 1 9.68 -45.34 28.84
C MET A 1 8.36 -44.64 28.58
N THR A 2 8.15 -43.43 29.08
CA THR A 2 6.91 -42.69 28.80
C THR A 2 7.29 -41.28 28.38
N MET A 3 7.38 -41.09 27.07
CA MET A 3 7.44 -39.77 26.44
C MET A 3 6.22 -38.97 26.91
N HIS A 4 6.40 -37.74 27.41
CA HIS A 4 5.26 -36.90 27.75
C HIS A 4 4.63 -36.42 26.43
N PRO A 5 3.43 -36.86 26.04
CA PRO A 5 2.90 -36.65 24.69
C PRO A 5 2.61 -35.17 24.37
N ALA A 6 2.58 -34.31 25.39
CA ALA A 6 2.28 -32.89 25.25
C ALA A 6 3.38 -32.11 24.50
N GLY A 7 4.66 -32.44 24.72
CA GLY A 7 5.79 -31.68 24.15
C GLY A 7 5.79 -31.62 22.61
N PRO A 8 5.73 -32.78 21.92
CA PRO A 8 5.73 -32.82 20.45
C PRO A 8 4.46 -32.21 19.84
N VAL A 9 3.30 -32.37 20.49
CA VAL A 9 2.03 -31.82 20.02
C VAL A 9 2.03 -30.29 20.09
N ILE A 10 2.51 -29.73 21.20
CA ILE A 10 2.69 -28.27 21.36
C ILE A 10 3.71 -27.76 20.33
N GLY A 11 4.86 -28.45 20.20
CA GLY A 11 5.88 -28.10 19.21
C GLY A 11 5.33 -28.08 17.78
N ALA A 12 4.54 -29.08 17.38
CA ALA A 12 3.90 -29.15 16.08
C ALA A 12 2.90 -27.99 15.85
N GLY A 13 2.07 -27.68 16.84
CA GLY A 13 1.13 -26.56 16.76
C GLY A 13 1.83 -25.21 16.59
N VAL A 14 2.91 -24.98 17.34
CA VAL A 14 3.74 -23.77 17.23
C VAL A 14 4.45 -23.69 15.88
N THR A 15 4.98 -24.82 15.37
CA THR A 15 5.59 -24.88 14.03
C THR A 15 4.59 -24.56 12.94
N LEU A 16 3.36 -25.08 12.99
CA LEU A 16 2.30 -24.77 12.01
C LEU A 16 1.91 -23.30 12.05
N PHE A 17 1.79 -22.71 13.25
CA PHE A 17 1.54 -21.28 13.41
C PHE A 17 2.65 -20.44 12.77
N PHE A 18 3.91 -20.76 13.03
CA PHE A 18 5.05 -20.06 12.46
C PHE A 18 5.18 -20.25 10.95
N LEU A 19 4.88 -21.44 10.42
CA LEU A 19 4.81 -21.71 8.99
C LEU A 19 3.75 -20.81 8.32
N TRP A 20 2.52 -20.82 8.86
CA TRP A 20 1.43 -19.99 8.37
C TRP A 20 1.76 -18.49 8.44
N PHE A 21 2.28 -18.03 9.57
CA PHE A 21 2.62 -16.62 9.77
C PHE A 21 3.78 -16.18 8.86
N SER A 22 4.81 -17.01 8.67
CA SER A 22 5.91 -16.75 7.74
C SER A 22 5.41 -16.61 6.30
N LEU A 23 4.59 -17.57 5.84
CA LEU A 23 4.02 -17.54 4.49
C LEU A 23 3.09 -16.34 4.30
N ARG A 24 2.24 -16.03 5.29
CA ARG A 24 1.35 -14.86 5.27
C ARG A 24 2.14 -13.56 5.13
N GLN A 25 3.18 -13.36 5.93
CA GLN A 25 3.99 -12.13 5.87
C GLN A 25 4.76 -12.01 4.55
N ARG A 26 5.30 -13.11 4.01
CA ARG A 26 5.98 -13.10 2.69
C ARG A 26 5.01 -12.80 1.55
N ARG A 27 3.80 -13.36 1.58
CA ARG A 27 2.77 -13.09 0.58
C ARG A 27 2.42 -11.60 0.56
N ARG A 28 2.23 -10.99 1.75
CA ARG A 28 1.97 -9.56 1.90
C ARG A 28 3.14 -8.70 1.40
N HIS A 29 4.37 -9.03 1.81
CA HIS A 29 5.56 -8.32 1.37
C HIS A 29 5.74 -8.35 -0.16
N ARG A 30 5.51 -9.51 -0.80
CA ARG A 30 5.55 -9.61 -2.26
C ARG A 30 4.46 -8.75 -2.91
N LEU A 31 3.22 -8.86 -2.43
CA LEU A 31 2.10 -8.10 -2.97
C LEU A 31 2.34 -6.58 -2.95
N LEU A 32 2.93 -6.05 -1.88
CA LEU A 32 3.26 -4.62 -1.80
C LEU A 32 4.37 -4.24 -2.77
N ASN A 33 5.48 -4.99 -2.79
CA ASN A 33 6.61 -4.70 -3.68
C ASN A 33 6.30 -4.91 -5.19
N ASP A 34 5.22 -5.63 -5.49
CA ASP A 34 4.77 -5.91 -6.85
C ASP A 34 3.90 -4.78 -7.44
N MET A 35 3.50 -3.81 -6.63
CA MET A 35 2.61 -2.72 -7.03
C MET A 35 3.40 -1.47 -7.41
N PRO A 36 3.31 -0.99 -8.66
CA PRO A 36 3.86 0.32 -8.98
C PRO A 36 2.99 1.42 -8.39
N THR A 37 3.66 2.50 -7.98
CA THR A 37 2.98 3.72 -7.54
C THR A 37 2.16 4.29 -8.71
N SER A 38 0.86 4.41 -8.52
CA SER A 38 -0.05 5.06 -9.46
C SER A 38 -0.04 6.57 -9.24
N LYS A 39 -0.25 7.34 -10.30
CA LYS A 39 -0.56 8.78 -10.21
C LYS A 39 -2.04 8.99 -9.93
N ALA A 40 -2.42 10.00 -9.16
CA ALA A 40 -3.80 10.25 -8.72
C ALA A 40 -4.79 10.31 -9.89
N GLN A 41 -4.47 11.04 -10.97
CA GLN A 41 -5.31 11.13 -12.16
C GLN A 41 -5.40 9.81 -12.95
N GLY A 42 -4.40 8.94 -12.79
CA GLY A 42 -4.30 7.62 -13.41
C GLY A 42 -4.66 6.48 -12.46
N VAL A 43 -5.40 6.74 -11.38
CA VAL A 43 -5.87 5.67 -10.49
C VAL A 43 -6.98 4.88 -11.17
N PHE A 44 -6.70 3.60 -11.38
CA PHE A 44 -7.63 2.66 -11.96
C PHE A 44 -8.31 1.80 -10.89
N ILE A 45 -9.48 1.25 -11.23
CA ILE A 45 -10.24 0.39 -10.31
C ILE A 45 -9.43 -0.86 -9.95
N GLY A 46 -9.37 -1.18 -8.67
CA GLY A 46 -8.64 -2.33 -8.14
C GLY A 46 -7.61 -1.93 -7.09
N LEU A 47 -6.70 -2.85 -6.79
CA LEU A 47 -5.68 -2.64 -5.76
C LEU A 47 -4.55 -1.75 -6.29
N VAL A 48 -4.43 -0.55 -5.70
CA VAL A 48 -3.51 0.52 -6.13
C VAL A 48 -2.62 1.02 -4.99
N GLU A 49 -1.48 1.57 -5.37
CA GLU A 49 -0.57 2.29 -4.49
C GLU A 49 -0.56 3.76 -4.91
N LEU A 50 -0.64 4.68 -3.94
CA LEU A 50 -0.58 6.12 -4.12
C LEU A 50 0.42 6.73 -3.16
N LYS A 51 1.12 7.77 -3.63
CA LYS A 51 2.01 8.62 -2.84
C LYS A 51 1.63 10.07 -3.10
N GLY A 52 1.32 10.82 -2.03
CA GLY A 52 0.89 12.21 -2.15
C GLY A 52 0.74 12.88 -0.79
N THR A 53 0.30 14.13 -0.76
CA THR A 53 0.02 14.87 0.48
C THR A 53 -1.41 14.62 0.96
N ALA A 54 -1.59 14.55 2.27
CA ALA A 54 -2.92 14.47 2.87
C ALA A 54 -3.61 15.84 2.88
N GLU A 55 -4.72 15.98 2.18
CA GLU A 55 -5.45 17.24 1.98
C GLU A 55 -6.89 17.14 2.48
N SER A 56 -7.41 18.22 3.06
CA SER A 56 -8.82 18.34 3.43
C SER A 56 -9.25 19.80 3.45
N GLY A 57 -10.46 20.09 2.95
CA GLY A 57 -11.06 21.43 3.04
C GLY A 57 -11.57 21.80 4.43
N ALA A 58 -11.77 20.81 5.30
CA ALA A 58 -12.19 20.99 6.69
C ALA A 58 -11.35 20.06 7.59
N PRO A 59 -10.11 20.43 7.96
CA PRO A 59 -9.24 19.59 8.77
C PRO A 59 -9.73 19.47 10.22
N LEU A 60 -9.48 18.32 10.85
CA LEU A 60 -9.64 18.13 12.29
C LEU A 60 -8.57 18.89 13.05
N THR A 61 -8.87 19.27 14.30
CA THR A 61 -7.86 19.77 15.23
C THR A 61 -7.50 18.67 16.23
N SER A 62 -6.24 18.25 16.23
CA SER A 62 -5.73 17.25 17.19
C SER A 62 -5.90 17.69 18.64
N TYR A 63 -6.11 16.74 19.56
CA TYR A 63 -6.52 17.00 20.93
C TYR A 63 -5.39 17.58 21.81
N LEU A 64 -4.17 17.06 21.68
CA LEU A 64 -3.02 17.48 22.48
C LEU A 64 -2.17 18.54 21.77
N ALA A 65 -1.78 18.30 20.52
CA ALA A 65 -0.93 19.19 19.74
C ALA A 65 -1.67 20.41 19.16
N GLY A 66 -2.99 20.34 19.02
CA GLY A 66 -3.79 21.46 18.49
C GLY A 66 -3.54 21.77 17.00
N GLN A 67 -2.88 20.88 16.27
CA GLN A 67 -2.59 21.07 14.84
C GLN A 67 -3.73 20.56 13.94
N ALA A 68 -3.77 21.08 12.70
CA ALA A 68 -4.65 20.61 11.63
C ALA A 68 -4.23 19.21 11.13
N CYS A 69 -5.17 18.27 11.09
CA CYS A 69 -4.92 16.88 10.72
C CYS A 69 -6.15 16.22 10.07
N VAL A 70 -5.95 15.06 9.46
CA VAL A 70 -7.05 14.24 8.89
C VAL A 70 -7.38 13.00 9.74
N HIS A 71 -6.47 12.66 10.64
CA HIS A 71 -6.57 11.56 11.59
C HIS A 71 -5.69 11.87 12.79
N TYR A 72 -6.16 11.59 14.01
CA TYR A 72 -5.31 11.59 15.20
C TYR A 72 -5.78 10.56 16.22
N THR A 73 -4.83 10.06 17.00
CA THR A 73 -5.06 9.22 18.18
C THR A 73 -4.19 9.71 19.32
N TRP A 74 -4.76 9.76 20.52
CA TRP A 74 -4.05 10.18 21.71
C TRP A 74 -4.24 9.20 22.85
N GLN A 75 -3.26 9.17 23.75
CA GLN A 75 -3.32 8.42 24.99
C GLN A 75 -2.63 9.20 26.11
N VAL A 76 -3.21 9.11 27.30
CA VAL A 76 -2.63 9.59 28.55
C VAL A 76 -2.29 8.37 29.38
N GLN A 77 -1.03 8.26 29.76
CA GLN A 77 -0.52 7.19 30.60
C GLN A 77 -0.12 7.77 31.95
N GLU A 78 -0.42 7.07 33.04
CA GLU A 78 0.00 7.46 34.37
C GLU A 78 1.04 6.49 34.91
N HIS A 79 2.15 7.05 35.38
CA HIS A 79 3.20 6.27 35.99
C HIS A 79 2.80 5.86 37.40
N TRP A 80 2.99 4.59 37.72
CA TRP A 80 2.72 4.04 39.04
C TRP A 80 3.95 3.35 39.61
N ARG A 81 4.00 3.33 40.93
CA ARG A 81 4.94 2.57 41.76
C ARG A 81 4.14 1.79 42.80
N ARG A 82 4.13 0.47 42.68
CA ARG A 82 3.41 -0.43 43.58
C ARG A 82 4.41 -1.34 44.27
N THR A 83 4.15 -1.66 45.53
CA THR A 83 5.03 -2.52 46.31
C THR A 83 4.29 -3.80 46.66
N ARG A 84 4.88 -4.95 46.35
CA ARG A 84 4.36 -6.28 46.69
C ARG A 84 5.35 -7.01 47.59
N ILE A 85 4.84 -7.68 48.60
CA ILE A 85 5.65 -8.56 49.46
C ILE A 85 5.66 -9.94 48.81
N GLU A 86 6.83 -10.39 48.38
CA GLU A 86 7.02 -11.74 47.86
C GLU A 86 7.62 -12.63 48.96
N THR A 87 7.02 -13.80 49.15
CA THR A 87 7.58 -14.82 50.03
C THR A 87 8.30 -15.85 49.16
N TYR A 88 9.60 -16.00 49.36
CA TYR A 88 10.42 -17.01 48.70
C TYR A 88 11.07 -17.93 49.73
N THR A 89 11.43 -19.14 49.31
CA THR A 89 12.12 -20.10 50.17
C THR A 89 13.59 -20.09 49.79
N ASP A 90 14.45 -19.80 50.77
CA ASP A 90 15.90 -19.83 50.57
C ASP A 90 16.38 -21.27 50.33
N SER A 91 17.56 -21.44 49.75
CA SER A 91 18.29 -22.70 49.56
C SER A 91 18.40 -23.58 50.82
N LYS A 92 18.22 -22.97 52.00
CA LYS A 92 18.19 -23.62 53.33
C LYS A 92 16.79 -23.99 53.85
N GLY A 93 15.74 -23.88 53.03
CA GLY A 93 14.36 -24.26 53.39
C GLY A 93 13.59 -23.24 54.23
N ASN A 94 14.18 -22.08 54.54
CA ASN A 94 13.52 -21.03 55.33
C ASN A 94 12.70 -20.10 54.43
N ARG A 95 11.44 -19.84 54.82
CA ARG A 95 10.60 -18.81 54.17
C ARG A 95 11.12 -17.43 54.55
N ARG A 96 11.44 -16.62 53.54
CA ARG A 96 11.84 -15.22 53.67
C ARG A 96 10.90 -14.34 52.87
N THR A 97 10.65 -13.14 53.37
CA THR A 97 9.88 -12.12 52.67
C THR A 97 10.83 -11.06 52.13
N ARG A 98 10.63 -10.67 50.87
CA ARG A 98 11.29 -9.51 50.27
C ARG A 98 10.23 -8.55 49.76
N THR A 99 10.46 -7.27 50.00
CA THR A 99 9.70 -6.19 49.41
C THR A 99 10.18 -5.97 47.97
N VAL A 100 9.31 -6.21 47.00
CA VAL A 100 9.56 -5.94 45.59
C VAL A 100 8.77 -4.70 45.19
N THR A 101 9.46 -3.71 44.64
CA THR A 101 8.83 -2.51 44.08
C THR A 101 8.77 -2.68 42.58
N GLU A 102 7.57 -2.59 42.03
CA GLU A 102 7.32 -2.58 40.60
C GLU A 102 6.93 -1.15 40.18
N THR A 103 7.35 -0.77 38.98
CA THR A 103 7.01 0.51 38.36
C THR A 103 6.54 0.27 36.94
N GLY A 104 5.54 1.02 36.51
CA GLY A 104 4.96 0.87 35.18
C GLY A 104 4.12 2.06 34.77
N TRP A 105 3.50 1.95 33.60
CA TRP A 105 2.61 2.94 33.03
C TRP A 105 1.27 2.29 32.73
N ASP A 106 0.18 2.84 33.27
CA ASP A 106 -1.18 2.42 32.95
C ASP A 106 -1.82 3.48 32.05
N THR A 107 -2.51 3.08 30.98
CA THR A 107 -3.27 4.02 30.16
C THR A 107 -4.53 4.42 30.92
N VAL A 108 -4.67 5.72 31.20
CA VAL A 108 -5.77 6.28 32.01
C VAL A 108 -6.84 6.96 31.17
N ALA A 109 -6.49 7.39 29.96
CA ALA A 109 -7.43 7.92 28.99
C ALA A 109 -6.86 7.72 27.58
N SER A 110 -7.73 7.52 26.60
CA SER A 110 -7.37 7.49 25.20
C SER A 110 -8.55 7.94 24.35
N GLY A 111 -8.25 8.36 23.12
CA GLY A 111 -9.25 8.78 22.17
C GLY A 111 -8.62 9.02 20.80
N GLY A 112 -9.43 9.48 19.88
CA GLY A 112 -9.00 9.77 18.52
C GLY A 112 -10.19 9.99 17.61
N GLU A 113 -9.92 10.58 16.47
CA GLU A 113 -10.91 10.88 15.46
C GLU A 113 -10.27 10.78 14.09
N GLN A 114 -11.08 10.43 13.09
CA GLN A 114 -10.66 10.34 11.71
C GLN A 114 -11.78 10.87 10.82
N GLN A 115 -11.40 11.41 9.68
CA GLN A 115 -12.34 11.89 8.67
C GLN A 115 -11.96 11.41 7.28
N VAL A 116 -12.89 11.56 6.33
CA VAL A 116 -12.58 11.39 4.90
C VAL A 116 -11.67 12.53 4.47
N PHE A 117 -10.66 12.23 3.65
CA PHE A 117 -9.69 13.21 3.17
C PHE A 117 -9.22 12.84 1.75
N TYR A 118 -8.38 13.68 1.16
CA TYR A 118 -7.81 13.46 -0.17
C TYR A 118 -6.32 13.16 -0.08
N VAL A 119 -5.84 12.26 -0.91
CA VAL A 119 -4.41 12.14 -1.22
C VAL A 119 -4.18 12.86 -2.53
N ARG A 120 -3.35 13.91 -2.51
CA ARG A 120 -3.05 14.75 -3.66
C ARG A 120 -1.63 14.55 -4.14
N ASP A 121 -1.44 14.41 -5.44
CA ASP A 121 -0.15 14.47 -6.10
C ASP A 121 -0.13 15.59 -7.17
N GLU A 122 0.92 15.63 -7.99
CA GLU A 122 1.08 16.60 -9.07
C GLU A 122 0.07 16.47 -10.22
N THR A 123 -0.63 15.33 -10.32
CA THR A 123 -1.60 15.02 -11.38
C THR A 123 -3.04 15.22 -10.96
N GLY A 124 -3.34 15.10 -9.66
CA GLY A 124 -4.70 15.26 -9.15
C GLY A 124 -4.86 14.81 -7.71
N GLU A 125 -6.10 14.48 -7.34
CA GLU A 125 -6.44 14.04 -5.98
C GLU A 125 -7.39 12.85 -5.99
N VAL A 126 -7.23 11.98 -5.00
CA VAL A 126 -8.07 10.78 -4.81
C VAL A 126 -8.65 10.80 -3.41
N LEU A 127 -9.96 10.60 -3.32
CA LEU A 127 -10.68 10.54 -2.05
C LEU A 127 -10.30 9.26 -1.30
N VAL A 128 -10.03 9.37 0.00
CA VAL A 128 -9.67 8.26 0.88
C VAL A 128 -10.66 8.17 2.02
N ARG A 129 -11.30 7.00 2.16
CA ARG A 129 -12.11 6.67 3.33
C ARG A 129 -11.26 5.80 4.27
N PRO A 130 -10.76 6.32 5.40
CA PRO A 130 -9.80 5.60 6.24
C PRO A 130 -10.37 4.39 6.97
N ASP A 131 -11.68 4.13 6.88
CA ASP A 131 -12.35 3.08 7.62
C ASP A 131 -11.75 1.69 7.35
N GLY A 132 -11.30 1.06 8.43
CA GLY A 132 -10.66 -0.26 8.40
C GLY A 132 -9.24 -0.28 7.84
N ALA A 133 -8.63 0.87 7.57
CA ALA A 133 -7.21 0.98 7.22
C ALA A 133 -6.32 0.64 8.42
N LYS A 134 -5.16 0.07 8.13
CA LYS A 134 -4.03 0.07 9.06
C LYS A 134 -3.31 1.41 8.92
N ILE A 135 -3.46 2.27 9.93
CA ILE A 135 -2.90 3.61 9.91
C ILE A 135 -1.59 3.64 10.69
N GLU A 136 -0.56 4.22 10.09
CA GLU A 136 0.76 4.44 10.69
C GLU A 136 1.04 5.96 10.70
N PRO A 137 0.52 6.67 11.71
CA PRO A 137 0.64 8.12 11.82
C PRO A 137 2.06 8.57 12.24
N LEU A 138 2.27 9.89 12.28
CA LEU A 138 3.47 10.51 12.85
C LEU A 138 3.24 10.84 14.33
N PRO A 139 4.23 10.65 15.20
CA PRO A 139 4.18 11.20 16.56
C PRO A 139 4.25 12.72 16.48
N VAL A 140 3.27 13.38 17.09
CA VAL A 140 3.11 14.84 17.03
C VAL A 140 3.11 15.49 18.41
N PHE A 141 2.87 14.70 19.46
CA PHE A 141 3.01 15.13 20.83
C PHE A 141 3.57 13.98 21.69
N ASP A 142 4.60 14.26 22.49
CA ASP A 142 5.13 13.34 23.50
C ASP A 142 5.71 14.18 24.64
N GLN A 143 4.96 14.33 25.73
CA GLN A 143 5.42 15.04 26.92
C GLN A 143 5.07 14.28 28.18
N THR A 144 5.99 14.27 29.14
CA THR A 144 5.78 13.72 30.47
C THR A 144 5.78 14.86 31.47
N VAL A 145 4.71 14.99 32.24
CA VAL A 145 4.45 16.11 33.15
C VAL A 145 4.11 15.64 34.56
N ALA A 146 4.46 16.44 35.55
CA ALA A 146 4.10 16.23 36.94
C ALA A 146 2.77 16.92 37.31
N ARG A 147 2.20 16.58 38.48
CA ARG A 147 0.98 17.22 39.04
C ARG A 147 1.05 18.74 39.15
N GLY A 148 2.24 19.34 39.22
CA GLY A 148 2.40 20.79 39.31
C GLY A 148 2.16 21.53 37.99
N GLU A 149 2.08 20.81 36.88
CA GLU A 149 1.98 21.38 35.54
C GLU A 149 0.53 21.40 35.04
N GLY A 150 0.14 22.48 34.35
CA GLY A 150 -1.25 22.70 33.92
C GLY A 150 -1.81 21.58 33.05
N LEU A 151 -0.98 21.01 32.15
CA LEU A 151 -1.37 19.92 31.25
C LEU A 151 -1.91 18.69 32.00
N TYR A 152 -1.39 18.41 33.21
CA TYR A 152 -1.75 17.23 33.99
C TYR A 152 -3.25 17.14 34.27
N TYR A 153 -3.89 18.26 34.61
CA TYR A 153 -5.34 18.33 34.91
C TYR A 153 -6.17 18.91 33.76
N GLN A 154 -5.59 19.74 32.89
CA GLN A 154 -6.34 20.33 31.77
C GLN A 154 -6.74 19.30 30.71
N LYS A 155 -5.88 18.30 30.46
CA LYS A 155 -6.05 17.30 29.41
C LYS A 155 -6.01 15.86 29.93
N GLY A 156 -5.74 15.67 31.22
CA GLY A 156 -5.75 14.36 31.87
C GLY A 156 -7.04 14.15 32.67
N PRO A 157 -7.41 12.88 32.97
CA PRO A 157 -8.60 12.58 33.77
C PRO A 157 -8.45 13.06 35.22
N ASP A 158 -9.56 13.30 35.92
CA ASP A 158 -9.53 13.80 37.30
C ASP A 158 -8.98 12.77 38.31
N GLY A 159 -9.15 11.47 38.02
CA GLY A 159 -8.72 10.37 38.90
C GLY A 159 -7.28 9.91 38.65
N SER A 160 -6.63 9.36 39.69
CA SER A 160 -5.32 8.70 39.59
C SER A 160 -5.42 7.19 39.78
N VAL A 161 -4.56 6.43 39.12
CA VAL A 161 -4.41 4.98 39.35
C VAL A 161 -3.79 4.69 40.72
N THR A 162 -4.06 3.51 41.26
CA THR A 162 -3.45 3.05 42.51
C THR A 162 -1.92 3.02 42.39
N GLY A 163 -1.23 3.59 43.37
CA GLY A 163 0.23 3.71 43.34
C GLY A 163 0.76 4.77 42.37
N SER A 164 -0.08 5.66 41.84
CA SER A 164 0.36 6.77 40.99
C SER A 164 1.50 7.56 41.64
N THR A 165 2.54 7.87 40.86
CA THR A 165 3.63 8.75 41.27
C THR A 165 3.34 10.22 40.98
N GLY A 166 2.14 10.55 40.48
CA GLY A 166 1.78 11.91 40.07
C GLY A 166 2.48 12.37 38.78
N MET A 167 2.93 11.43 37.95
CA MET A 167 3.54 11.70 36.64
C MET A 167 2.64 11.14 35.55
N ARG A 168 2.34 11.94 34.53
CA ARG A 168 1.56 11.51 33.36
C ARG A 168 2.35 11.75 32.08
N ARG A 169 2.27 10.80 31.15
CA ARG A 169 2.80 10.90 29.80
C ARG A 169 1.65 11.06 28.82
N PHE A 170 1.72 12.11 28.03
CA PHE A 170 0.74 12.48 27.02
C PHE A 170 1.36 12.20 25.67
N LEU A 171 0.70 11.32 24.91
CA LEU A 171 1.15 10.88 23.59
C LEU A 171 0.04 11.18 22.59
N GLU A 172 0.41 11.77 21.47
CA GLU A 172 -0.48 11.92 20.32
C GLU A 172 0.27 11.59 19.05
N GLU A 173 -0.40 10.82 18.20
CA GLU A 173 0.02 10.56 16.84
C GLU A 173 -1.07 11.03 15.88
N ALA A 174 -0.67 11.63 14.76
CA ALA A 174 -1.61 12.15 13.77
C ALA A 174 -1.09 12.00 12.34
N ILE A 175 -1.99 12.14 11.37
CA ILE A 175 -1.66 12.47 9.99
C ILE A 175 -1.87 13.97 9.83
N PRO A 176 -0.81 14.80 9.93
CA PRO A 176 -0.92 16.24 9.76
C PRO A 176 -1.42 16.59 8.36
N LEU A 177 -2.09 17.73 8.23
CA LEU A 177 -2.42 18.29 6.92
C LEU A 177 -1.13 18.54 6.12
N HIS A 178 -1.17 18.26 4.81
CA HIS A 178 -0.04 18.33 3.86
C HIS A 178 1.10 17.34 4.11
N ALA A 179 0.98 16.43 5.08
CA ALA A 179 1.99 15.40 5.29
C ALA A 179 2.02 14.41 4.12
N MET A 180 3.22 14.00 3.72
CA MET A 180 3.40 12.92 2.75
C MET A 180 2.80 11.62 3.30
N LEU A 181 1.97 10.99 2.48
CA LEU A 181 1.23 9.79 2.81
C LEU A 181 1.46 8.73 1.73
N TYR A 182 1.89 7.57 2.18
CA TYR A 182 1.89 6.33 1.42
C TYR A 182 0.56 5.61 1.66
N ALA A 183 -0.22 5.43 0.61
CA ALA A 183 -1.53 4.79 0.68
C ALA A 183 -1.59 3.58 -0.25
N VAL A 184 -1.98 2.44 0.28
CA VAL A 184 -2.25 1.22 -0.48
C VAL A 184 -3.65 0.79 -0.17
N GLY A 185 -4.50 0.61 -1.16
CA GLY A 185 -5.90 0.26 -0.95
C GLY A 185 -6.61 -0.17 -2.22
N THR A 186 -7.89 -0.50 -2.10
CA THR A 186 -8.72 -0.80 -3.27
C THR A 186 -9.38 0.48 -3.74
N ALA A 187 -9.03 0.91 -4.95
CA ALA A 187 -9.73 1.95 -5.68
C ALA A 187 -11.02 1.40 -6.29
N ARG A 188 -12.11 2.15 -6.11
CA ARG A 188 -13.40 1.91 -6.76
C ARG A 188 -13.96 3.21 -7.30
N GLU A 189 -14.89 3.11 -8.23
CA GLU A 189 -15.63 4.27 -8.70
C GLU A 189 -16.57 4.77 -7.59
N ARG A 190 -16.63 6.09 -7.44
CA ARG A 190 -17.57 6.75 -6.54
C ARG A 190 -18.99 6.68 -7.09
N VAL A 191 -19.95 6.66 -6.17
CA VAL A 191 -21.39 6.63 -6.53
C VAL A 191 -21.89 8.01 -6.98
N ASP A 192 -21.29 9.08 -6.46
CA ASP A 192 -21.76 10.45 -6.65
C ASP A 192 -21.08 11.20 -7.79
N VAL A 193 -19.85 10.83 -8.15
CA VAL A 193 -19.07 11.46 -9.23
C VAL A 193 -18.24 10.40 -9.95
N VAL A 194 -17.96 10.59 -11.25
CA VAL A 194 -17.05 9.74 -12.04
C VAL A 194 -15.58 10.02 -11.64
N ALA A 195 -15.22 9.61 -10.43
CA ALA A 195 -13.90 9.77 -9.85
C ALA A 195 -13.57 8.57 -8.94
N PRO A 196 -12.29 8.18 -8.81
CA PRO A 196 -11.90 7.09 -7.93
C PRO A 196 -11.98 7.51 -6.45
N GLU A 197 -12.35 6.56 -5.61
CA GLU A 197 -12.11 6.62 -4.16
C GLU A 197 -11.38 5.36 -3.69
N MET A 198 -10.54 5.51 -2.67
CA MET A 198 -9.86 4.40 -2.01
C MET A 198 -10.58 3.97 -0.75
N VAL A 199 -10.80 2.67 -0.65
CA VAL A 199 -11.49 2.01 0.46
C VAL A 199 -10.81 0.69 0.83
N LYS A 200 -11.22 0.12 1.96
CA LYS A 200 -10.90 -1.27 2.28
C LYS A 200 -11.65 -2.24 1.36
N GLY A 201 -10.91 -2.97 0.52
CA GLY A 201 -11.47 -4.07 -0.26
C GLY A 201 -11.76 -5.31 0.59
N GLU A 202 -12.62 -6.20 0.09
CA GLU A 202 -12.91 -7.49 0.74
C GLU A 202 -11.63 -8.33 0.88
N GLY A 203 -11.15 -8.50 2.11
CA GLY A 203 -9.91 -9.24 2.39
C GLY A 203 -8.63 -8.60 1.83
N GLY A 204 -8.72 -7.37 1.31
CA GLY A 204 -7.60 -6.62 0.73
C GLY A 204 -6.76 -5.89 1.78
N GLU A 205 -5.51 -5.59 1.43
CA GLU A 205 -4.69 -4.68 2.22
C GLU A 205 -5.22 -3.25 2.09
N PHE A 206 -5.29 -2.54 3.20
CA PHE A 206 -5.56 -1.12 3.24
C PHE A 206 -4.66 -0.46 4.27
N ILE A 207 -3.67 0.28 3.80
CA ILE A 207 -2.58 0.84 4.62
C ILE A 207 -2.47 2.33 4.31
N LEU A 208 -2.39 3.15 5.36
CA LEU A 208 -2.11 4.57 5.28
C LEU A 208 -0.89 4.84 6.18
N SER A 209 0.25 5.20 5.60
CA SER A 209 1.49 5.36 6.36
C SER A 209 2.18 6.69 6.05
N CYS A 210 2.51 7.45 7.09
CA CYS A 210 3.32 8.66 6.96
C CYS A 210 4.84 8.38 6.96
N ARG A 211 5.24 7.14 7.24
CA ARG A 211 6.67 6.73 7.32
C ARG A 211 7.23 6.21 5.98
N GLY A 212 6.41 6.23 4.93
CA GLY A 212 6.77 5.74 3.59
C GLY A 212 6.74 4.21 3.46
N GLU A 213 6.88 3.75 2.22
CA GLU A 213 6.79 2.33 1.83
C GLU A 213 7.80 1.42 2.56
N GLU A 214 9.06 1.85 2.68
CA GLU A 214 10.13 1.04 3.27
C GLU A 214 9.85 0.66 4.73
N ALA A 215 9.23 1.56 5.49
CA ALA A 215 8.90 1.30 6.89
C ALA A 215 7.86 0.18 7.00
N VAL A 216 6.89 0.15 6.08
CA VAL A 216 5.83 -0.86 6.00
C VAL A 216 6.41 -2.22 5.58
N THR A 217 7.25 -2.24 4.55
CA THR A 217 7.80 -3.49 3.98
C THR A 217 8.85 -4.12 4.88
N ARG A 218 9.71 -3.33 5.54
CA ARG A 218 10.78 -3.83 6.43
C ARG A 218 10.24 -4.65 7.61
N GLY A 219 9.13 -4.22 8.21
CA GLY A 219 8.49 -4.95 9.31
C GLY A 219 7.99 -6.33 8.88
N LEU A 220 7.47 -6.45 7.66
CA LEU A 220 7.01 -7.72 7.09
C LEU A 220 8.18 -8.69 6.84
N ALA A 221 9.30 -8.17 6.31
CA ALA A 221 10.50 -8.95 6.06
C ALA A 221 11.10 -9.53 7.34
N LEU A 222 11.29 -8.68 8.36
CA LEU A 222 11.77 -9.09 9.68
C LEU A 222 10.84 -10.13 10.32
N GLY A 223 9.53 -9.85 10.35
CA GLY A 223 8.55 -10.78 10.91
C GLY A 223 8.54 -12.15 10.22
N SER A 224 8.68 -12.17 8.89
CA SER A 224 8.80 -13.42 8.12
C SER A 224 10.07 -14.21 8.48
N TRP A 225 11.19 -13.52 8.69
CA TRP A 225 12.47 -14.14 9.05
C TRP A 225 12.39 -14.76 10.45
N PHE A 226 11.95 -13.98 11.44
CA PHE A 226 11.73 -14.48 12.80
C PHE A 226 10.78 -15.68 12.83
N ALA A 227 9.71 -15.63 12.05
CA ALA A 227 8.76 -16.73 11.96
C ALA A 227 9.38 -18.00 11.34
N TRP A 228 10.23 -17.84 10.34
CA TRP A 228 10.91 -18.97 9.72
C TRP A 228 11.85 -19.68 10.71
N PHE A 229 12.68 -18.92 11.44
CA PHE A 229 13.55 -19.48 12.49
C PHE A 229 12.74 -20.08 13.64
N GLY A 230 11.65 -19.41 14.05
CA GLY A 230 10.74 -19.92 15.06
C GLY A 230 10.16 -21.27 14.68
N GLY A 231 9.67 -21.42 13.44
CA GLY A 231 9.14 -22.68 12.92
C GLY A 231 10.19 -23.79 12.82
N LEU A 232 11.40 -23.45 12.35
CA LEU A 232 12.53 -24.37 12.21
C LEU A 232 12.96 -24.97 13.56
N LEU A 233 12.91 -24.18 14.64
CA LEU A 233 13.34 -24.60 15.97
C LEU A 233 12.21 -25.18 16.83
N ALA A 234 10.95 -24.80 16.58
CA ALA A 234 9.82 -25.17 17.45
C ALA A 234 9.57 -26.68 17.54
N MET A 235 9.57 -27.42 16.43
CA MET A 235 9.35 -28.87 16.46
C MET A 235 10.56 -29.62 17.05
N PRO A 236 11.82 -29.35 16.67
CA PRO A 236 12.99 -29.92 17.33
C PRO A 236 13.03 -29.63 18.84
N ALA A 237 12.69 -28.41 19.27
CA ALA A 237 12.63 -28.06 20.69
C ALA A 237 11.52 -28.82 21.41
N GLY A 238 10.33 -28.96 20.80
CA GLY A 238 9.23 -29.76 21.34
C GLY A 238 9.60 -31.23 21.51
N ILE A 239 10.34 -31.81 20.55
CA ILE A 239 10.88 -33.18 20.63
C ILE A 239 11.93 -33.26 21.76
N TYR A 240 12.87 -32.30 21.82
CA TYR A 240 13.92 -32.27 22.83
C TYR A 240 13.37 -32.17 24.25
N LEU A 241 12.39 -31.29 24.48
CA LEU A 241 11.75 -31.08 25.78
C LEU A 241 10.82 -32.24 26.19
N ALA A 242 10.41 -33.09 25.26
CA ALA A 242 9.60 -34.27 25.56
C ALA A 242 10.39 -35.36 26.31
N TYR A 243 11.72 -35.31 26.28
CA TYR A 243 12.61 -36.22 26.99
C TYR A 243 13.25 -35.51 28.19
N GLY A 244 13.08 -36.09 29.38
CA GLY A 244 13.79 -35.63 30.58
C GLY A 244 15.30 -35.80 30.45
N ASP A 245 16.08 -35.00 31.20
CA ASP A 245 17.55 -34.93 31.09
C ASP A 245 18.23 -36.30 31.25
N GLN A 246 17.62 -37.20 32.03
CA GLN A 246 18.12 -38.54 32.36
C GLN A 246 17.64 -39.64 31.40
N GLN A 247 16.74 -39.34 30.44
CA GLN A 247 16.06 -40.31 29.56
C GLN A 247 16.22 -40.01 28.06
N ARG A 248 17.25 -39.25 27.67
CA ARG A 248 17.48 -38.88 26.27
C ARG A 248 18.05 -40.06 25.45
N PRO A 249 17.38 -40.51 24.37
CA PRO A 249 17.90 -41.56 23.49
C PRO A 249 19.05 -41.03 22.61
N GLU A 250 19.98 -41.91 22.21
CA GLU A 250 21.08 -41.56 21.28
C GLU A 250 20.57 -41.11 19.89
N SER A 251 19.35 -41.50 19.51
CA SER A 251 18.70 -41.10 18.26
C SER A 251 18.05 -39.71 18.30
N LEU A 252 17.98 -39.05 19.45
CA LEU A 252 17.40 -37.72 19.62
C LEU A 252 17.91 -36.66 18.61
N PRO A 253 19.23 -36.48 18.39
CA PRO A 253 19.71 -35.50 17.41
C PRO A 253 19.24 -35.81 15.99
N VAL A 254 19.13 -37.10 15.62
CA VAL A 254 18.65 -37.53 14.31
C VAL A 254 17.18 -37.17 14.13
N LEU A 255 16.34 -37.40 15.15
CA LEU A 255 14.92 -37.04 15.12
C LEU A 255 14.72 -35.53 14.98
N CYS A 256 15.49 -34.72 15.73
CA CYS A 256 15.47 -33.27 15.62
C CYS A 256 15.91 -32.78 14.23
N ALA A 257 16.94 -33.39 13.64
CA ALA A 257 17.40 -33.06 12.30
C ALA A 257 16.36 -33.41 11.23
N LEU A 258 15.71 -34.58 11.34
CA LEU A 258 14.63 -34.99 10.43
C LEU A 258 13.42 -34.05 10.53
N ALA A 259 13.04 -33.63 11.74
CA ALA A 259 11.98 -32.65 11.97
C ALA A 259 12.27 -31.30 11.29
N ALA A 260 13.49 -30.78 11.47
CA ALA A 260 13.93 -29.55 10.84
C ALA A 260 13.97 -29.69 9.30
N ALA A 261 14.48 -30.81 8.78
CA ALA A 261 14.51 -31.08 7.34
C ALA A 261 13.10 -31.15 6.73
N MET A 262 12.15 -31.79 7.42
CA MET A 262 10.75 -31.85 7.00
C MET A 262 10.11 -30.46 6.96
N PHE A 263 10.35 -29.61 7.98
CA PHE A 263 9.89 -28.22 7.98
C PHE A 263 10.45 -27.45 6.77
N CYS A 264 11.75 -27.56 6.50
CA CYS A 264 12.39 -26.91 5.34
C CYS A 264 11.77 -27.39 4.01
N ALA A 265 11.50 -28.69 3.87
CA ALA A 265 10.89 -29.25 2.67
C ALA A 265 9.46 -28.73 2.45
N VAL A 266 8.60 -28.79 3.48
CA VAL A 266 7.23 -28.24 3.41
C VAL A 266 7.26 -26.74 3.12
N TRP A 267 8.12 -26.01 3.81
CA TRP A 267 8.30 -24.58 3.60
C TRP A 267 8.72 -24.26 2.17
N ALA A 268 9.67 -25.01 1.59
CA ALA A 268 10.13 -24.83 0.22
C ALA A 268 9.00 -25.07 -0.81
N VAL A 269 8.17 -26.09 -0.61
CA VAL A 269 7.00 -26.37 -1.48
C VAL A 269 5.98 -25.24 -1.39
N CYS A 270 5.61 -24.80 -0.18
CA CYS A 270 4.70 -23.67 0.01
C CYS A 270 5.27 -22.37 -0.59
N TRP A 271 6.59 -22.17 -0.47
CA TRP A 271 7.27 -21.04 -1.05
C TRP A 271 7.23 -21.05 -2.58
N LEU A 272 7.49 -22.19 -3.23
CA LEU A 272 7.37 -22.34 -4.69
C LEU A 272 5.96 -22.02 -5.18
N TRP A 273 4.94 -22.53 -4.48
CA TRP A 273 3.54 -22.24 -4.82
C TRP A 273 3.22 -20.75 -4.68
N MET A 274 3.68 -20.11 -3.59
CA MET A 274 3.48 -18.67 -3.39
C MET A 274 4.18 -17.81 -4.46
N VAL A 275 5.40 -18.18 -4.87
CA VAL A 275 6.11 -17.49 -5.96
C VAL A 275 5.31 -17.61 -7.25
N HIS A 276 4.84 -18.81 -7.57
CA HIS A 276 4.01 -19.05 -8.75
C HIS A 276 2.74 -18.19 -8.74
N ASP A 277 1.97 -18.18 -7.65
CA ASP A 277 0.76 -17.36 -7.49
C ASP A 277 1.08 -15.87 -7.68
N SER A 278 2.19 -15.40 -7.09
CA SER A 278 2.61 -14.00 -7.22
C SER A 278 2.99 -13.60 -8.66
N LEU A 279 3.70 -14.47 -9.40
CA LEU A 279 4.07 -14.20 -10.79
C LEU A 279 2.84 -14.21 -11.71
N VAL A 280 1.90 -15.13 -11.49
CA VAL A 280 0.63 -15.16 -12.23
C VAL A 280 -0.20 -13.91 -11.92
N GLY A 281 -0.28 -13.52 -10.65
CA GLY A 281 -0.95 -12.28 -10.24
C GLY A 281 -0.33 -11.04 -10.87
N LEU A 282 1.00 -10.97 -10.97
CA LEU A 282 1.69 -9.86 -11.63
C LEU A 282 1.43 -9.83 -13.13
N ARG A 283 1.44 -10.98 -13.82
CA ARG A 283 1.03 -11.07 -15.24
C ARG A 283 -0.41 -10.60 -15.45
N GLU A 284 -1.31 -10.99 -14.55
CA GLU A 284 -2.70 -10.55 -14.61
C GLU A 284 -2.83 -9.03 -14.40
N ARG A 285 -1.98 -8.41 -13.58
CA ARG A 285 -1.91 -6.94 -13.47
C ARG A 285 -1.45 -6.30 -14.78
N VAL A 286 -0.46 -6.86 -15.47
CA VAL A 286 -0.03 -6.37 -16.80
C VAL A 286 -1.21 -6.39 -17.77
N ARG A 287 -1.97 -7.49 -17.81
CA ARG A 287 -3.16 -7.62 -18.66
C ARG A 287 -4.25 -6.62 -18.31
N ARG A 288 -4.51 -6.40 -17.01
CA ARG A 288 -5.44 -5.35 -16.56
C ARG A 288 -4.97 -3.97 -16.98
N GLY A 289 -3.68 -3.68 -16.84
CA GLY A 289 -3.05 -2.45 -17.33
C GLY A 289 -3.31 -2.24 -18.83
N TRP A 290 -3.19 -3.31 -19.63
CA TRP A 290 -3.51 -3.27 -21.05
C TRP A 290 -5.00 -2.98 -21.30
N SER A 291 -5.91 -3.70 -20.64
CA SER A 291 -7.36 -3.47 -20.79
C SER A 291 -7.77 -2.04 -20.42
N LEU A 292 -7.08 -1.39 -19.48
CA LEU A 292 -7.33 0.01 -19.13
C LEU A 292 -6.97 0.95 -20.29
N ILE A 293 -5.86 0.69 -20.98
CA ILE A 293 -5.48 1.42 -22.18
C ILE A 293 -6.52 1.21 -23.28
N GLU A 294 -7.03 -0.01 -23.47
CA GLU A 294 -8.08 -0.30 -24.46
C GLU A 294 -9.36 0.48 -24.21
N VAL A 295 -9.77 0.64 -22.95
CA VAL A 295 -10.96 1.44 -22.58
C VAL A 295 -10.79 2.91 -22.94
N GLU A 296 -9.64 3.51 -22.63
CA GLU A 296 -9.39 4.93 -22.95
C GLU A 296 -9.16 5.15 -24.46
N LEU A 297 -8.53 4.19 -25.16
CA LEU A 297 -8.42 4.24 -26.63
C LEU A 297 -9.80 4.12 -27.30
N LYS A 298 -10.69 3.28 -26.76
CA LYS A 298 -12.08 3.21 -27.23
C LYS A 298 -12.79 4.53 -26.99
N ARG A 299 -12.63 5.14 -25.81
CA ARG A 299 -13.20 6.46 -25.52
C ARG A 299 -12.72 7.52 -26.51
N ARG A 300 -11.42 7.55 -26.80
CA ARG A 300 -10.84 8.43 -27.82
C ARG A 300 -11.51 8.19 -29.18
N HIS A 301 -11.62 6.94 -29.63
CA HIS A 301 -12.28 6.59 -30.89
C HIS A 301 -13.75 7.04 -30.94
N ASP A 302 -14.48 6.93 -29.82
CA ASP A 302 -15.88 7.35 -29.73
C ASP A 302 -16.04 8.89 -29.73
N LEU A 303 -15.04 9.64 -29.24
CA LEU A 303 -15.04 11.11 -29.21
C LEU A 303 -14.71 11.75 -30.57
N LEU A 304 -13.85 11.12 -31.38
CA LEU A 304 -13.36 11.69 -32.64
C LEU A 304 -14.50 12.05 -33.63
N PRO A 305 -15.51 11.19 -33.89
CA PRO A 305 -16.62 11.53 -34.79
C PRO A 305 -17.41 12.75 -34.33
N ALA A 306 -17.64 12.89 -33.02
CA ALA A 306 -18.35 14.03 -32.45
C ALA A 306 -17.56 15.34 -32.67
N ILE A 307 -16.23 15.29 -32.49
CA ILE A 307 -15.33 16.43 -32.76
C ILE A 307 -15.34 16.76 -34.26
N ILE A 308 -15.19 15.77 -35.14
CA ILE A 308 -15.20 15.96 -36.60
C ILE A 308 -16.53 16.62 -37.04
N ALA A 309 -17.66 16.18 -36.51
CA ALA A 309 -18.97 16.74 -36.85
C ALA A 309 -19.09 18.23 -36.49
N THR A 310 -18.50 18.65 -35.36
CA THR A 310 -18.47 20.08 -34.98
C THR A 310 -17.54 20.92 -35.87
N LEU A 311 -16.43 20.33 -36.34
CA LEU A 311 -15.47 21.00 -37.22
C LEU A 311 -15.96 21.08 -38.68
N ASP A 312 -16.76 20.12 -39.15
CA ASP A 312 -17.25 20.03 -40.54
C ASP A 312 -18.08 21.25 -40.98
N GLY A 313 -18.70 21.98 -40.06
CA GLY A 313 -19.42 23.22 -40.36
C GLY A 313 -18.49 24.38 -40.72
N LEU A 314 -17.33 24.46 -40.08
CA LEU A 314 -16.35 25.55 -40.23
C LEU A 314 -15.27 25.20 -41.26
N SER A 315 -14.96 23.91 -41.44
CA SER A 315 -13.85 23.45 -42.30
C SER A 315 -14.10 23.63 -43.80
N ARG A 316 -15.34 23.91 -44.22
CA ARG A 316 -15.69 24.07 -45.66
C ARG A 316 -14.97 25.23 -46.35
N HIS A 317 -14.56 26.24 -45.60
CA HIS A 317 -13.92 27.45 -46.13
C HIS A 317 -12.44 27.57 -45.74
N GLU A 318 -11.96 26.73 -44.82
CA GLU A 318 -10.65 26.85 -44.17
C GLU A 318 -9.78 25.62 -44.48
N ALA A 319 -8.82 25.77 -45.39
CA ALA A 319 -7.95 24.67 -45.85
C ALA A 319 -7.13 24.04 -44.71
N GLU A 320 -6.76 24.81 -43.69
CA GLU A 320 -6.01 24.29 -42.56
C GLU A 320 -6.90 23.43 -41.64
N LEU A 321 -8.16 23.81 -41.45
CA LEU A 321 -9.11 23.02 -40.66
C LEU A 321 -9.48 21.71 -41.37
N GLN A 322 -9.51 21.71 -42.71
CA GLN A 322 -9.67 20.48 -43.50
C GLN A 322 -8.53 19.49 -43.27
N ARG A 323 -7.29 19.98 -43.11
CA ARG A 323 -6.14 19.09 -42.79
C ARG A 323 -6.31 18.44 -41.42
N VAL A 324 -6.74 19.21 -40.42
CA VAL A 324 -7.01 18.69 -39.06
C VAL A 324 -8.14 17.66 -39.08
N VAL A 325 -9.24 17.94 -39.80
CA VAL A 325 -10.34 16.98 -39.97
C VAL A 325 -9.88 15.71 -40.70
N ALA A 326 -9.05 15.84 -41.74
CA ALA A 326 -8.49 14.68 -42.44
C ALA A 326 -7.58 13.85 -41.53
N ALA A 327 -6.76 14.48 -40.69
CA ALA A 327 -5.91 13.80 -39.70
C ALA A 327 -6.75 13.07 -38.64
N LEU A 328 -7.80 13.72 -38.10
CA LEU A 328 -8.75 13.10 -37.17
C LEU A 328 -9.48 11.90 -37.80
N ARG A 329 -9.87 12.00 -39.08
CA ARG A 329 -10.52 10.90 -39.82
C ARG A 329 -9.59 9.72 -40.05
N ALA A 330 -8.33 9.96 -40.39
CA ALA A 330 -7.32 8.92 -40.51
C ALA A 330 -7.13 8.15 -39.18
N GLN A 331 -7.34 8.83 -38.05
CA GLN A 331 -7.22 8.26 -36.71
C GLN A 331 -8.45 7.47 -36.26
N THR A 332 -9.63 7.80 -36.78
CA THR A 332 -10.81 6.92 -36.64
C THR A 332 -10.69 5.65 -37.46
N GLU A 333 -9.97 5.68 -38.58
CA GLU A 333 -9.74 4.49 -39.43
C GLU A 333 -8.55 3.64 -38.94
N ALA A 334 -7.69 4.18 -38.07
CA ALA A 334 -6.59 3.45 -37.45
C ALA A 334 -7.12 2.26 -36.61
N THR A 335 -6.38 1.15 -36.69
CA THR A 335 -6.78 -0.17 -36.18
C THR A 335 -7.24 -0.13 -34.72
N LYS A 336 -8.28 -0.90 -34.40
CA LYS A 336 -8.75 -1.15 -33.03
C LYS A 336 -7.59 -1.56 -32.10
N PRO A 337 -7.64 -1.19 -30.81
CA PRO A 337 -6.64 -1.61 -29.82
C PRO A 337 -6.43 -3.14 -29.83
N GLY A 338 -5.18 -3.60 -29.76
CA GLY A 338 -4.83 -5.02 -29.63
C GLY A 338 -4.44 -5.77 -30.93
N LEU A 339 -4.35 -5.09 -32.06
CA LEU A 339 -3.85 -5.65 -33.33
C LEU A 339 -2.59 -4.88 -33.80
N PRO A 340 -1.61 -5.55 -34.45
CA PRO A 340 -0.51 -4.86 -35.11
C PRO A 340 -1.08 -3.96 -36.23
N GLY A 341 -0.89 -2.65 -36.09
CA GLY A 341 -1.40 -1.61 -36.97
C GLY A 341 -0.71 -0.26 -36.70
N PRO A 342 -0.91 0.77 -37.55
CA PRO A 342 -0.28 2.07 -37.36
C PRO A 342 -0.66 2.66 -36.00
N GLU A 343 0.34 3.14 -35.26
CA GLU A 343 0.15 3.71 -33.92
C GLU A 343 -0.75 4.94 -33.96
N PHE A 344 -1.62 5.08 -32.96
CA PHE A 344 -2.39 6.30 -32.74
C PHE A 344 -1.43 7.47 -32.48
N THR A 345 -1.20 8.34 -33.46
CA THR A 345 -0.40 9.57 -33.25
C THR A 345 -1.19 10.59 -32.41
N GLY A 346 -0.52 11.50 -31.71
CA GLY A 346 -1.21 12.47 -30.84
C GLY A 346 -1.92 13.56 -31.64
N VAL A 347 -3.23 13.43 -31.89
CA VAL A 347 -4.01 14.46 -32.63
C VAL A 347 -4.32 15.69 -31.79
N ALA A 348 -4.21 15.58 -30.46
CA ALA A 348 -4.50 16.67 -29.55
C ALA A 348 -3.60 17.90 -29.77
N VAL A 349 -2.36 17.72 -30.22
CA VAL A 349 -1.44 18.84 -30.51
C VAL A 349 -1.94 19.64 -31.72
N GLU A 350 -2.31 18.95 -32.80
CA GLU A 350 -2.84 19.59 -34.01
C GLU A 350 -4.17 20.28 -33.73
N LEU A 351 -5.04 19.62 -32.96
CA LEU A 351 -6.33 20.18 -32.57
C LEU A 351 -6.15 21.41 -31.68
N ARG A 352 -5.23 21.37 -30.70
CA ARG A 352 -4.92 22.52 -29.84
C ARG A 352 -4.43 23.72 -30.65
N ALA A 353 -3.56 23.49 -31.63
CA ALA A 353 -3.10 24.55 -32.52
C ALA A 353 -4.25 25.16 -33.33
N ALA A 354 -5.22 24.35 -33.76
CA ALA A 354 -6.42 24.84 -34.44
C ALA A 354 -7.32 25.64 -33.50
N VAL A 355 -7.54 25.20 -32.26
CA VAL A 355 -8.35 25.93 -31.26
C VAL A 355 -7.78 27.33 -31.00
N GLU A 356 -6.45 27.47 -30.92
CA GLU A 356 -5.81 28.78 -30.73
C GLU A 356 -5.96 29.71 -31.93
N ARG A 357 -5.95 29.16 -33.15
CA ARG A 357 -6.07 29.93 -34.41
C ARG A 357 -7.50 30.36 -34.72
N TYR A 358 -8.51 29.64 -34.24
CA TYR A 358 -9.91 29.86 -34.58
C TYR A 358 -10.75 30.18 -33.31
N PRO A 359 -10.89 31.47 -32.92
CA PRO A 359 -11.66 31.88 -31.74
C PRO A 359 -13.13 31.42 -31.75
N ASP A 360 -13.72 31.26 -32.93
CA ASP A 360 -15.11 30.78 -33.08
C ASP A 360 -15.29 29.37 -32.51
N LEU A 361 -14.25 28.52 -32.61
CA LEU A 361 -14.24 27.20 -31.97
C LEU A 361 -14.23 27.31 -30.44
N LYS A 362 -13.48 28.26 -29.89
CA LYS A 362 -13.45 28.53 -28.44
C LYS A 362 -14.81 29.03 -27.92
N ALA A 363 -15.54 29.78 -28.74
CA ALA A 363 -16.86 30.28 -28.39
C ALA A 363 -17.93 29.17 -28.37
N GLN A 364 -17.72 28.07 -29.09
CA GLN A 364 -18.65 26.94 -29.14
C GLN A 364 -18.47 26.02 -27.92
N SER A 365 -19.36 26.15 -26.93
CA SER A 365 -19.33 25.39 -25.68
C SER A 365 -19.30 23.86 -25.88
N GLY A 366 -20.05 23.34 -26.87
CA GLY A 366 -20.08 21.91 -27.18
C GLY A 366 -18.75 21.36 -27.71
N PHE A 367 -18.06 22.10 -28.57
CA PHE A 367 -16.74 21.70 -29.06
C PHE A 367 -15.69 21.80 -27.95
N MET A 368 -15.75 22.84 -27.11
CA MET A 368 -14.85 22.97 -25.95
C MET A 368 -15.01 21.82 -24.95
N ALA A 369 -16.24 21.38 -24.68
CA ALA A 369 -16.47 20.21 -23.82
C ALA A 369 -15.81 18.94 -24.38
N LEU A 370 -16.03 18.65 -25.66
CA LEU A 370 -15.42 17.49 -26.34
C LEU A 370 -13.89 17.59 -26.42
N HIS A 371 -13.36 18.78 -26.67
CA HIS A 371 -11.92 19.05 -26.71
C HIS A 371 -11.28 18.82 -25.33
N CYS A 372 -11.91 19.31 -24.25
CA CYS A 372 -11.46 19.05 -22.89
C CYS A 372 -11.52 17.55 -22.53
N GLU A 373 -12.58 16.84 -22.93
CA GLU A 373 -12.69 15.40 -22.71
C GLU A 373 -11.61 14.62 -23.48
N LEU A 374 -11.31 15.01 -24.73
CA LEU A 374 -10.21 14.43 -25.50
C LEU A 374 -8.86 14.67 -24.82
N ILE A 375 -8.56 15.90 -24.37
CA ILE A 375 -7.31 16.19 -23.64
C ILE A 375 -7.19 15.32 -22.39
N THR A 376 -8.28 15.18 -21.63
CA THR A 376 -8.30 14.34 -20.42
C THR A 376 -8.07 12.87 -20.77
N THR A 377 -8.65 12.40 -21.88
CA THR A 377 -8.47 11.03 -22.38
C THR A 377 -7.02 10.80 -22.79
N GLU A 378 -6.39 11.73 -23.51
CA GLU A 378 -4.97 11.63 -23.90
C GLU A 378 -4.04 11.62 -22.68
N GLN A 379 -4.32 12.44 -21.67
CA GLN A 379 -3.57 12.42 -20.40
C GLN A 379 -3.71 11.07 -19.69
N ARG A 380 -4.92 10.50 -19.64
CA ARG A 380 -5.16 9.18 -19.04
C ARG A 380 -4.48 8.06 -19.82
N ILE A 381 -4.47 8.12 -21.16
CA ILE A 381 -3.73 7.17 -22.00
C ILE A 381 -2.24 7.23 -21.67
N ALA A 382 -1.65 8.43 -21.57
CA ALA A 382 -0.24 8.58 -21.21
C ALA A 382 0.08 7.99 -19.83
N LEU A 383 -0.75 8.28 -18.82
CA LEU A 383 -0.61 7.71 -17.48
C LEU A 383 -0.79 6.18 -17.47
N ALA A 384 -1.76 5.65 -18.23
CA ALA A 384 -2.02 4.22 -18.35
C ALA A 384 -0.85 3.48 -19.01
N ARG A 385 -0.21 4.07 -20.03
CA ARG A 385 0.99 3.52 -20.69
C ARG A 385 2.18 3.49 -19.74
N GLY A 386 2.43 4.58 -19.01
CA GLY A 386 3.47 4.62 -17.98
C GLY A 386 3.26 3.53 -16.94
N TYR A 387 2.04 3.45 -16.38
CA TYR A 387 1.66 2.42 -15.43
C TYR A 387 1.82 1.00 -15.98
N TYR A 388 1.36 0.73 -17.21
CA TYR A 388 1.54 -0.57 -17.87
C TYR A 388 3.03 -0.92 -18.02
N ASN A 389 3.86 0.02 -18.49
CA ASN A 389 5.29 -0.18 -18.68
C ASN A 389 6.00 -0.45 -17.36
N ASP A 390 5.61 0.22 -16.27
CA ASP A 390 6.16 -0.03 -14.93
C ASP A 390 5.83 -1.45 -14.45
N ILE A 391 4.58 -1.91 -14.61
CA ILE A 391 4.20 -3.29 -14.25
C ILE A 391 4.93 -4.30 -15.14
N ALA A 392 4.95 -4.09 -16.46
CA ALA A 392 5.58 -4.99 -17.41
C ALA A 392 7.09 -5.10 -17.17
N THR A 393 7.75 -3.98 -16.82
CA THR A 393 9.16 -3.95 -16.44
C THR A 393 9.41 -4.69 -15.13
N ASN A 394 8.57 -4.49 -14.11
CA ASN A 394 8.67 -5.23 -12.84
C ASN A 394 8.48 -6.73 -13.08
N TYR A 395 7.48 -7.11 -13.89
CA TYR A 395 7.24 -8.49 -14.29
C TYR A 395 8.45 -9.10 -14.99
N ALA A 396 8.99 -8.45 -16.02
CA ALA A 396 10.19 -8.91 -16.72
C ALA A 396 11.39 -9.06 -15.79
N THR A 397 11.62 -8.07 -14.92
CA THR A 397 12.69 -8.10 -13.91
C THR A 397 12.57 -9.30 -12.98
N ARG A 398 11.35 -9.65 -12.55
CA ARG A 398 11.11 -10.81 -11.69
C ARG A 398 11.29 -12.15 -12.41
N LEU A 399 11.02 -12.22 -13.71
CA LEU A 399 11.31 -13.41 -14.51
C LEU A 399 12.81 -13.70 -14.61
N GLU A 400 13.66 -12.66 -14.49
CA GLU A 400 15.13 -12.79 -14.59
C GLU A 400 15.82 -12.92 -13.23
N ARG A 401 15.22 -12.39 -12.17
CA ARG A 401 15.84 -12.35 -10.84
C ARG A 401 15.74 -13.69 -10.09
N VAL A 402 16.86 -14.13 -9.52
CA VAL A 402 16.88 -15.27 -8.59
C VAL A 402 16.19 -14.88 -7.28
N PRO A 403 15.34 -15.75 -6.71
CA PRO A 403 15.06 -17.15 -7.11
C PRO A 403 13.80 -17.32 -7.99
N ASP A 404 13.09 -16.24 -8.31
CA ASP A 404 11.83 -16.28 -9.06
C ASP A 404 12.03 -16.82 -10.50
N CYS A 405 13.21 -16.58 -11.09
CA CYS A 405 13.57 -17.08 -12.41
C CYS A 405 13.52 -18.61 -12.55
N TRP A 406 13.75 -19.37 -11.47
CA TRP A 406 13.65 -20.82 -11.49
C TRP A 406 12.21 -21.29 -11.71
N VAL A 407 11.26 -20.65 -11.01
CA VAL A 407 9.83 -20.93 -11.14
C VAL A 407 9.31 -20.44 -12.48
N ALA A 408 9.77 -19.27 -12.94
CA ALA A 408 9.43 -18.72 -14.25
C ALA A 408 9.81 -19.66 -15.40
N ARG A 409 11.05 -20.18 -15.39
CA ARG A 409 11.55 -21.13 -16.40
C ARG A 409 10.78 -22.45 -16.39
N LEU A 410 10.48 -22.98 -15.21
CA LEU A 410 9.68 -24.21 -15.07
C LEU A 410 8.29 -24.08 -15.69
N ARG A 411 7.73 -22.86 -15.70
CA ARG A 411 6.38 -22.56 -16.21
C ARG A 411 6.36 -21.89 -17.58
N ALA A 412 7.52 -21.73 -18.23
CA ALA A 412 7.68 -21.06 -19.51
C ALA A 412 6.99 -19.67 -19.55
N LEU A 413 7.11 -18.90 -18.46
CA LEU A 413 6.59 -17.53 -18.41
C LEU A 413 7.46 -16.61 -19.26
N THR A 414 6.84 -15.85 -20.15
CA THR A 414 7.50 -14.89 -21.04
C THR A 414 7.20 -13.46 -20.61
N PRO A 415 8.13 -12.51 -20.82
CA PRO A 415 7.88 -11.09 -20.62
C PRO A 415 6.87 -10.57 -21.65
N GLU A 416 6.13 -9.53 -21.27
CA GLU A 416 5.21 -8.82 -22.16
C GLU A 416 5.94 -7.64 -22.82
N PRO A 417 5.60 -7.28 -24.07
CA PRO A 417 6.25 -6.17 -24.76
C PRO A 417 5.91 -4.83 -24.10
N LEU A 418 6.91 -3.95 -24.02
CA LEU A 418 6.73 -2.57 -23.56
C LEU A 418 6.08 -1.73 -24.66
N LEU A 419 5.30 -0.73 -24.24
CA LEU A 419 4.75 0.28 -25.14
C LEU A 419 5.78 1.38 -25.36
N ILE A 420 6.11 1.65 -26.62
CA ILE A 420 7.00 2.76 -27.01
C ILE A 420 6.29 4.07 -26.68
N ALA A 421 6.98 5.03 -26.08
CA ALA A 421 6.46 6.38 -25.86
C ALA A 421 6.20 7.09 -27.20
N ALA A 422 5.01 7.67 -27.38
CA ALA A 422 4.73 8.47 -28.57
C ALA A 422 5.58 9.76 -28.58
N GLU A 423 5.90 10.32 -29.76
CA GLU A 423 6.79 11.49 -29.91
C GLU A 423 6.42 12.71 -29.05
N PHE A 424 5.15 12.88 -28.70
CA PHE A 424 4.68 13.97 -27.83
C PHE A 424 5.14 13.84 -26.36
N GLU A 425 5.51 12.64 -25.92
CA GLU A 425 5.97 12.35 -24.54
C GLU A 425 7.46 12.72 -24.34
N ARG A 426 8.20 13.02 -25.42
CA ARG A 426 9.62 13.44 -25.37
C ARG A 426 9.82 14.95 -25.22
N ALA A 427 8.74 15.74 -25.19
CA ALA A 427 8.84 17.18 -24.98
C ALA A 427 9.27 17.45 -23.52
N ALA A 428 10.58 17.56 -23.29
CA ALA A 428 11.14 17.93 -22.00
C ALA A 428 10.50 19.22 -21.50
N VAL A 429 9.97 19.22 -20.27
CA VAL A 429 9.55 20.44 -19.58
C VAL A 429 10.81 21.27 -19.34
N PRO A 430 10.99 22.44 -19.97
CA PRO A 430 12.14 23.28 -19.66
C PRO A 430 11.93 23.82 -18.25
N VAL A 431 12.71 23.31 -17.29
CA VAL A 431 12.84 23.93 -15.97
C VAL A 431 13.57 25.25 -16.19
N ARG A 432 12.82 26.36 -16.22
CA ARG A 432 13.42 27.69 -16.08
C ARG A 432 13.80 27.84 -14.62
N LEU A 433 15.09 27.71 -14.34
CA LEU A 433 15.68 28.29 -13.14
C LEU A 433 15.92 29.76 -13.48
N ASP A 434 14.93 30.60 -13.21
CA ASP A 434 15.12 32.05 -13.15
C ASP A 434 15.50 32.44 -11.71
#